data_AF-A0A6G5A963-F1
#
_entry.id   AF-A0A6G5A963-F1
#
_cell.length_a   1.000
_cell.length_b   1.000
_cell.length_c   1.000
_cell.angle_alpha   90.00
_cell.angle_beta   90.00
_cell.angle_gamma   90.00
#
_symmetry.space_group_name_H-M   'P 1'
#
loop_
_entity.id
_entity.type
_entity.pdbx_description
1 polymer ?
#
loop_
_entity_poly.entity_id
_entity_poly.type
_entity_poly.pdbx_seq_one_letter_code
_entity_poly.pdbx_strand_id
1 'polypeptide(L)'
;QQLLNQIKIRKITKVKVYNFQAADDTSILDYLEMAFDAIPPTDDVNDLWEYFKKVVNDCLSRFVPQREKRTAKANPWITRSIIHLKRRLCRARQKIPRNSSVIAHISAQVRREVKQSKSNFLTNILSEYISNSPQKFWRYLSSSQSEITGLSIDGTSYSEPIQIAEALNHYFSTVFLQVLIIQKRLYVR
;
A
#
# COMPACT_ATOMS: atom_id res chain seq x y z
N GLN A 1 -25.33 8.68 -0.77
CA GLN A 1 -24.14 9.52 -1.02
C GLN A 1 -22.96 9.35 -0.04
N GLN A 2 -23.11 8.77 1.16
CA GLN A 2 -22.06 8.79 2.20
C GLN A 2 -20.95 7.72 2.11
N LEU A 3 -21.06 6.70 1.25
CA LEU A 3 -20.05 5.63 1.15
C LEU A 3 -18.81 5.99 0.29
N LEU A 4 -18.73 7.22 -0.24
CA LEU A 4 -17.63 7.67 -1.11
C LEU A 4 -16.58 8.55 -0.41
N ASN A 5 -16.83 9.04 0.81
CA ASN A 5 -15.97 10.03 1.48
C ASN A 5 -14.95 9.49 2.49
N GLN A 6 -14.76 8.17 2.60
CA GLN A 6 -13.66 7.60 3.40
C GLN A 6 -12.52 7.07 2.54
N ILE A 7 -12.13 7.81 1.51
CA ILE A 7 -10.84 7.57 0.86
C ILE A 7 -9.78 8.31 1.69
N LYS A 8 -9.36 7.70 2.81
CA LYS A 8 -8.14 8.09 3.53
C LYS A 8 -7.03 8.25 2.48
N ILE A 9 -6.43 9.44 2.39
CA ILE A 9 -5.35 9.74 1.45
C ILE A 9 -4.22 8.75 1.74
N ARG A 10 -4.04 7.78 0.84
CA ARG A 10 -3.05 6.72 1.03
C ARG A 10 -1.66 7.31 0.87
N LYS A 11 -0.68 6.82 1.63
CA LYS A 11 0.73 7.13 1.38
C LYS A 11 1.07 6.76 -0.07
N ILE A 12 1.25 7.78 -0.89
CA ILE A 12 1.70 7.66 -2.27
C ILE A 12 3.20 7.44 -2.20
N THR A 13 3.67 6.31 -2.72
CA THR A 13 5.10 6.07 -2.87
C THR A 13 5.53 6.57 -4.24
N LYS A 14 6.58 7.38 -4.29
CA LYS A 14 7.21 7.76 -5.54
C LYS A 14 8.22 6.67 -5.90
N VAL A 15 8.06 6.07 -7.07
CA VAL A 15 8.98 5.05 -7.59
C VAL A 15 9.60 5.62 -8.86
N LYS A 16 10.94 5.61 -8.95
CA LYS A 16 11.65 5.96 -10.19
C LYS A 16 11.52 4.81 -11.17
N VAL A 17 11.08 5.10 -12.38
CA VAL A 17 10.95 4.11 -13.47
C VAL A 17 11.56 4.69 -14.74
N TYR A 18 12.19 3.85 -15.55
CA TYR A 18 12.73 4.28 -16.85
C TYR A 18 11.60 4.78 -17.77
N ASN A 19 11.90 5.87 -18.49
CA ASN A 19 11.01 6.49 -19.47
C ASN A 19 11.47 6.19 -20.89
N PHE A 20 11.17 4.98 -21.36
CA PHE A 20 11.54 4.52 -22.70
C PHE A 20 11.01 5.39 -23.85
N GLN A 21 9.94 6.17 -23.63
CA GLN A 21 9.42 7.07 -24.66
C GLN A 21 10.34 8.27 -24.93
N ALA A 22 11.22 8.60 -23.98
CA ALA A 22 12.19 9.69 -24.11
C ALA A 22 13.63 9.16 -24.13
N ALA A 23 13.81 7.89 -24.51
CA ALA A 23 15.13 7.29 -24.67
C ALA A 23 15.82 7.88 -25.91
N ASP A 24 17.15 7.99 -25.84
CA ASP A 24 17.97 8.29 -27.00
C ASP A 24 18.30 6.97 -27.72
N ASP A 25 17.41 6.59 -28.63
CA ASP A 25 17.51 5.31 -29.35
C ASP A 25 18.79 5.23 -30.21
N THR A 26 19.26 6.36 -30.75
CA THR A 26 20.50 6.40 -31.55
C THR A 26 21.72 6.05 -30.72
N SER A 27 21.91 6.74 -29.59
CA SER A 27 23.05 6.46 -28.69
C SER A 27 22.97 5.06 -28.07
N ILE A 28 21.76 4.53 -27.85
CA ILE A 28 21.55 3.15 -27.37
C ILE A 28 22.09 2.14 -28.38
N LEU A 29 21.73 2.29 -29.66
CA LEU A 29 22.16 1.37 -30.70
C LEU A 29 23.68 1.40 -30.87
N ASP A 30 24.27 2.59 -30.99
CA ASP A 30 25.72 2.78 -31.13
C ASP A 30 26.48 2.16 -29.95
N TYR A 31 26.00 2.37 -28.72
CA TYR A 31 26.62 1.80 -27.53
C TYR A 31 26.53 0.27 -27.49
N LEU A 32 25.37 -0.30 -27.84
CA LEU A 32 25.18 -1.75 -27.83
C LEU A 32 26.01 -2.44 -28.92
N GLU A 33 26.09 -1.85 -30.11
CA GLU A 33 26.92 -2.35 -31.21
C GLU A 33 28.39 -2.39 -30.78
N MET A 34 28.92 -1.26 -30.28
CA MET A 34 30.30 -1.19 -29.78
C MET A 34 30.55 -2.17 -28.62
N ALA A 35 29.59 -2.35 -27.70
CA ALA A 35 29.76 -3.24 -26.56
C ALA A 35 29.69 -4.73 -26.95
N PHE A 36 28.91 -5.09 -27.96
CA PHE A 36 28.82 -6.48 -28.42
C PHE A 36 29.94 -6.87 -29.39
N ASP A 37 30.55 -5.91 -30.08
CA ASP A 37 31.79 -6.17 -30.81
C ASP A 37 32.98 -6.43 -29.87
N ALA A 38 32.92 -5.90 -28.65
CA ALA A 38 33.94 -6.04 -27.61
C ALA A 38 33.64 -7.15 -26.57
N ILE A 39 32.87 -8.18 -26.94
CA ILE A 39 32.57 -9.29 -26.02
C ILE A 39 33.88 -9.95 -25.54
N PRO A 40 34.06 -10.13 -24.23
CA PRO A 40 35.25 -10.78 -23.70
C PRO A 40 35.31 -12.24 -24.15
N PRO A 41 36.49 -12.76 -24.54
CA PRO A 41 36.66 -14.15 -24.93
C PRO A 41 36.60 -15.04 -23.68
N THR A 42 35.40 -15.48 -23.29
CA THR A 42 35.16 -16.36 -22.15
C THR A 42 34.24 -17.50 -22.56
N ASP A 43 34.57 -18.73 -22.18
CA ASP A 43 33.74 -19.91 -22.44
C ASP A 43 32.68 -20.15 -21.35
N ASP A 44 32.71 -19.38 -20.25
CA ASP A 44 31.70 -19.46 -19.19
C ASP A 44 30.45 -18.65 -19.55
N VAL A 45 29.30 -19.33 -19.55
CA VAL A 45 27.98 -18.75 -19.79
C VAL A 45 27.62 -17.74 -18.69
N ASN A 46 28.07 -17.95 -17.45
CA ASN A 46 27.79 -17.02 -16.35
C ASN A 46 28.49 -15.68 -16.57
N ASP A 47 29.76 -15.70 -16.98
CA ASP A 47 30.55 -14.50 -17.25
C ASP A 47 29.93 -13.69 -18.41
N LEU A 48 29.53 -14.37 -19.49
CA LEU A 48 28.80 -13.75 -20.60
C LEU A 48 27.47 -13.14 -20.16
N TRP A 49 26.73 -13.82 -19.28
CA TRP A 49 25.48 -13.30 -18.73
C TRP A 49 25.68 -12.07 -17.85
N GLU A 50 26.75 -12.06 -17.04
CA GLU A 50 27.12 -10.90 -16.23
C GLU A 50 27.54 -9.71 -17.10
N TYR A 51 28.35 -9.97 -18.13
CA TYR A 51 28.72 -8.96 -19.12
C TYR A 51 27.47 -8.35 -19.79
N PHE A 52 26.56 -9.19 -20.28
CA PHE A 52 25.32 -8.74 -20.90
C PHE A 52 24.49 -7.86 -19.94
N LYS A 53 24.27 -8.33 -18.70
CA LYS A 53 23.53 -7.56 -17.68
C LYS A 53 24.19 -6.20 -17.43
N LYS A 54 25.53 -6.17 -17.36
CA LYS A 54 26.29 -4.93 -17.15
C LYS A 54 26.09 -3.95 -18.29
N VAL A 55 26.30 -4.40 -19.53
CA VAL A 55 26.12 -3.58 -20.74
C VAL A 55 24.69 -3.01 -20.81
N VAL A 56 23.68 -3.84 -20.60
CA VAL A 56 22.28 -3.40 -20.62
C VAL A 56 21.97 -2.41 -19.49
N ASN A 57 22.44 -2.65 -18.27
CA ASN A 57 22.21 -1.74 -17.15
C ASN A 57 22.91 -0.39 -17.35
N ASP A 58 24.14 -0.40 -17.87
CA ASP A 58 24.89 0.82 -18.20
C ASP A 58 24.18 1.61 -19.29
N CYS A 59 23.73 0.93 -20.35
CA CYS A 59 22.93 1.52 -21.43
C CYS A 59 21.65 2.19 -20.89
N LEU A 60 20.88 1.47 -20.07
CA LEU A 60 19.66 2.01 -19.47
C LEU A 60 19.94 3.20 -18.55
N SER A 61 21.01 3.16 -17.78
CA SER A 61 21.37 4.24 -16.84
C SER A 61 21.79 5.53 -17.55
N ARG A 62 22.44 5.43 -18.72
CA ARG A 62 23.01 6.56 -19.45
C ARG A 62 22.02 7.18 -20.44
N PHE A 63 21.31 6.35 -21.19
CA PHE A 63 20.54 6.80 -22.36
C PHE A 63 19.02 6.77 -22.15
N VAL A 64 18.54 6.19 -21.04
CA VAL A 64 17.10 6.16 -20.73
C VAL A 64 16.82 7.03 -19.49
N PRO A 65 16.19 8.21 -19.66
CA PRO A 65 15.87 9.07 -18.53
C PRO A 65 14.88 8.39 -17.58
N GLN A 66 15.02 8.66 -16.29
CA GLN A 66 14.09 8.17 -15.27
C GLN A 66 12.97 9.18 -15.01
N ARG A 67 11.74 8.68 -14.84
CA ARG A 67 10.59 9.47 -14.39
C ARG A 67 10.06 8.98 -13.06
N GLU A 68 9.52 9.91 -12.26
CA GLU A 68 8.82 9.55 -11.03
C GLU A 68 7.40 9.07 -11.32
N LYS A 69 7.09 7.85 -10.92
CA LYS A 69 5.74 7.31 -10.94
C LYS A 69 5.17 7.26 -9.53
N ARG A 70 4.06 7.96 -9.34
CA ARG A 70 3.26 7.87 -8.12
C ARG A 70 2.52 6.54 -8.10
N THR A 71 2.89 5.67 -7.17
CA THR A 71 2.23 4.39 -6.95
C THR A 71 1.51 4.43 -5.61
N ALA A 72 0.20 4.26 -5.64
CA ALA A 72 -0.60 4.09 -4.44
C ALA A 72 -0.60 2.61 -4.05
N LYS A 73 -0.46 2.32 -2.76
CA LYS A 73 -0.63 0.96 -2.26
C LYS A 73 -2.03 0.45 -2.61
N ALA A 74 -2.08 -0.68 -3.31
CA ALA A 74 -3.35 -1.32 -3.64
C ALA A 74 -4.04 -1.73 -2.34
N ASN A 75 -5.37 -1.64 -2.34
CA ASN A 75 -6.16 -2.18 -1.23
C ASN A 75 -5.97 -3.69 -1.20
N PRO A 76 -5.77 -4.30 -0.03
CA PRO A 76 -5.55 -5.74 0.07
C PRO A 76 -6.77 -6.56 -0.41
N TRP A 77 -7.98 -5.99 -0.34
CA TRP A 77 -9.22 -6.59 -0.87
C TRP A 77 -9.48 -6.29 -2.36
N ILE A 78 -8.54 -5.70 -3.09
CA ILE A 78 -8.68 -5.52 -4.54
C ILE A 78 -7.86 -6.58 -5.24
N THR A 79 -8.55 -7.65 -5.63
CA THR A 79 -7.98 -8.80 -6.33
C THR A 79 -7.82 -8.53 -7.83
N ARG A 80 -7.05 -9.39 -8.52
CA ARG A 80 -6.87 -9.36 -9.98
C ARG A 80 -8.21 -9.46 -10.73
N SER A 81 -9.14 -10.28 -10.25
CA SER A 81 -10.48 -10.43 -10.85
C SER A 81 -11.26 -9.11 -10.82
N ILE A 82 -11.23 -8.38 -9.69
CA ILE A 82 -11.87 -7.07 -9.55
C ILE A 82 -11.24 -6.05 -10.50
N ILE A 83 -9.92 -6.06 -10.68
CA ILE A 83 -9.22 -5.19 -11.63
C ILE A 83 -9.69 -5.47 -13.06
N HIS A 84 -9.78 -6.75 -13.45
CA HIS A 84 -10.27 -7.14 -14.77
C HIS A 84 -11.71 -6.73 -15.01
N LEU A 85 -12.59 -6.90 -14.01
CA LEU A 85 -13.99 -6.44 -14.09
C LEU A 85 -14.08 -4.92 -14.24
N LYS A 86 -13.27 -4.15 -13.49
CA LYS A 86 -13.21 -2.69 -13.65
C LYS A 86 -12.73 -2.28 -15.05
N ARG A 87 -11.71 -2.94 -15.59
CA ARG A 87 -11.24 -2.70 -16.96
C ARG A 87 -12.31 -3.03 -17.99
N ARG A 88 -13.02 -4.15 -17.82
CA ARG A 88 -14.16 -4.53 -18.67
C ARG A 88 -15.27 -3.47 -18.62
N LEU A 89 -15.61 -2.98 -17.43
CA LEU A 89 -16.58 -1.89 -17.26
C LEU A 89 -16.13 -0.60 -17.97
N CYS A 90 -14.85 -0.24 -17.84
CA CYS A 90 -14.29 0.94 -18.52
C CYS A 90 -14.42 0.81 -20.04
N ARG A 91 -14.00 -0.32 -20.61
CA ARG A 91 -14.14 -0.59 -22.05
C ARG A 91 -15.61 -0.57 -22.51
N ALA A 92 -16.51 -1.15 -21.71
CA ALA A 92 -17.93 -1.14 -22.03
C ALA A 92 -18.50 0.28 -22.08
N ARG A 93 -18.12 1.16 -21.13
CA ARG A 93 -18.56 2.56 -21.12
C ARG A 93 -18.10 3.39 -22.31
N GLN A 94 -16.97 3.01 -22.93
CA GLN A 94 -16.48 3.69 -24.14
C GLN A 94 -17.22 3.28 -25.41
N LYS A 95 -17.83 2.08 -25.42
CA LYS A 95 -18.43 1.49 -26.63
C LYS A 95 -19.96 1.44 -26.60
N ILE A 96 -20.56 1.47 -25.41
CA ILE A 96 -21.97 1.19 -25.19
C ILE A 96 -22.62 2.43 -24.55
N PRO A 97 -23.85 2.80 -24.94
CA PRO A 97 -24.58 3.91 -24.30
C PRO A 97 -24.72 3.70 -22.79
N ARG A 98 -24.64 4.81 -22.05
CA ARG A 98 -24.57 4.85 -20.58
C ARG A 98 -25.74 4.15 -19.88
N ASN A 99 -26.92 4.12 -20.51
CA ASN A 99 -28.14 3.51 -19.98
C ASN A 99 -28.31 2.02 -20.34
N SER A 100 -27.27 1.38 -20.88
CA SER A 100 -27.32 -0.05 -21.19
C SER A 100 -27.40 -0.91 -19.93
N SER A 101 -28.32 -1.89 -19.96
CA SER A 101 -28.45 -2.95 -18.96
C SER A 101 -27.13 -3.71 -18.73
N VAL A 102 -26.29 -3.83 -19.76
CA VAL A 102 -24.95 -4.46 -19.69
C VAL A 102 -24.02 -3.67 -18.77
N ILE A 103 -24.00 -2.34 -18.89
CA ILE A 103 -23.19 -1.47 -18.02
C ILE A 103 -23.71 -1.56 -16.58
N ALA A 104 -25.03 -1.56 -16.39
CA ALA A 104 -25.65 -1.69 -15.07
C ALA A 104 -25.29 -3.03 -14.42
N HIS A 105 -25.37 -4.13 -15.17
CA HIS A 105 -25.02 -5.47 -14.70
C HIS A 105 -23.55 -5.59 -14.29
N ILE A 106 -22.62 -5.18 -15.16
CA ILE A 106 -21.17 -5.21 -14.86
C ILE A 106 -20.85 -4.31 -13.66
N SER A 107 -21.50 -3.14 -13.56
CA SER A 107 -21.35 -2.24 -12.42
C SER A 107 -21.85 -2.86 -11.12
N ALA A 108 -22.97 -3.60 -11.15
CA ALA A 108 -23.48 -4.35 -10.01
C ALA A 108 -22.51 -5.48 -9.61
N GLN A 109 -21.98 -6.22 -10.58
CA GLN A 109 -20.99 -7.27 -10.34
C GLN A 109 -19.73 -6.71 -9.68
N VAL A 110 -19.16 -5.62 -10.20
CA VAL A 110 -17.98 -4.96 -9.58
C VAL A 110 -18.27 -4.57 -8.12
N ARG A 111 -19.45 -3.99 -7.84
CA ARG A 111 -19.83 -3.60 -6.47
C ARG A 111 -19.93 -4.82 -5.54
N ARG A 112 -20.56 -5.90 -6.02
CA ARG A 112 -20.70 -7.16 -5.27
C ARG A 112 -19.35 -7.76 -4.92
N GLU A 113 -18.49 -7.93 -5.92
CA GLU A 113 -17.15 -8.51 -5.74
C GLU A 113 -16.27 -7.68 -4.78
N VAL A 114 -16.30 -6.35 -4.91
CA VAL A 114 -15.57 -5.47 -3.99
C VAL A 114 -16.11 -5.60 -2.57
N LYS A 115 -17.45 -5.64 -2.40
CA LYS A 115 -18.07 -5.80 -1.07
C LYS A 115 -17.69 -7.14 -0.45
N GLN A 116 -17.79 -8.22 -1.22
CA GLN A 116 -17.49 -9.57 -0.75
C GLN A 116 -16.01 -9.76 -0.42
N SER A 117 -15.11 -9.30 -1.30
CA SER A 117 -13.68 -9.36 -1.04
C SER A 117 -13.28 -8.52 0.18
N LYS A 118 -13.89 -7.34 0.36
CA LYS A 118 -13.67 -6.52 1.56
C LYS A 118 -14.17 -7.23 2.83
N SER A 119 -15.35 -7.85 2.78
CA SER A 119 -15.89 -8.62 3.91
C SER A 119 -14.96 -9.78 4.27
N ASN A 120 -14.57 -10.58 3.28
CA ASN A 120 -13.64 -11.69 3.47
C ASN A 120 -12.29 -11.24 4.05
N PHE A 121 -11.77 -10.10 3.59
CA PHE A 121 -10.54 -9.54 4.15
C PHE A 121 -10.71 -9.18 5.63
N LEU A 122 -11.80 -8.52 6.01
CA LEU A 122 -12.01 -8.11 7.41
C LEU A 122 -12.34 -9.29 8.34
N THR A 123 -13.12 -10.26 7.86
CA THR A 123 -13.59 -11.38 8.68
C THR A 123 -12.57 -12.50 8.79
N ASN A 124 -11.90 -12.86 7.69
CA ASN A 124 -11.05 -14.06 7.62
C ASN A 124 -9.56 -13.71 7.62
N ILE A 125 -9.13 -12.81 6.72
CA ILE A 125 -7.69 -12.51 6.57
C ILE A 125 -7.17 -11.67 7.74
N LEU A 126 -7.94 -10.66 8.15
CA LEU A 126 -7.53 -9.75 9.21
C LEU A 126 -7.55 -10.43 10.58
N SER A 127 -8.49 -11.36 10.82
CA SER A 127 -8.51 -12.16 12.04
C SER A 127 -7.32 -13.12 12.10
N GLU A 128 -6.97 -13.76 10.99
CA GLU A 128 -5.77 -14.60 10.88
C GLU A 128 -4.48 -13.83 11.19
N TYR A 129 -4.41 -12.55 10.79
CA TYR A 129 -3.26 -11.70 11.09
C TYR A 129 -3.06 -11.47 12.59
N ILE A 130 -4.09 -11.54 13.43
CA ILE A 130 -3.93 -11.39 14.88
C ILE A 130 -3.02 -12.50 15.42
N SER A 131 -3.24 -13.74 14.98
CA SER A 131 -2.48 -14.91 15.45
C SER A 131 -1.14 -15.07 14.73
N ASN A 132 -1.14 -14.93 13.40
CA ASN A 132 0.01 -15.32 12.57
C ASN A 132 0.97 -14.15 12.26
N SER A 133 0.49 -12.90 12.31
CA SER A 133 1.31 -11.73 11.98
C SER A 133 0.77 -10.43 12.58
N PRO A 134 0.78 -10.28 13.92
CA PRO A 134 0.11 -9.18 14.63
C PRO A 134 0.60 -7.80 14.17
N GLN A 135 1.86 -7.67 13.75
CA GLN A 135 2.38 -6.44 13.15
C GLN A 135 1.61 -5.98 11.91
N LYS A 136 1.16 -6.91 11.04
CA LYS A 136 0.38 -6.57 9.84
C LYS A 136 -1.02 -6.08 10.21
N PHE A 137 -1.62 -6.70 11.23
CA PHE A 137 -2.90 -6.30 11.79
C PHE A 137 -2.83 -4.88 12.35
N TRP A 138 -1.87 -4.61 13.24
CA TRP A 138 -1.69 -3.29 13.84
C TRP A 138 -1.34 -2.24 12.80
N ARG A 139 -0.48 -2.56 11.82
CA ARG A 139 -0.18 -1.65 10.69
C ARG A 139 -1.41 -1.30 9.85
N TYR A 140 -2.39 -2.20 9.76
CA TYR A 140 -3.65 -1.93 9.05
C TYR A 140 -4.58 -1.03 9.87
N LEU A 141 -4.69 -1.25 11.18
CA LEU A 141 -5.54 -0.48 12.09
C LEU A 141 -4.96 0.89 12.43
N SER A 142 -3.65 0.98 12.58
CA SER A 142 -2.94 2.24 12.77
C SER A 142 -3.14 3.08 11.51
N SER A 143 -4.10 4.01 11.54
CA SER A 143 -3.97 5.18 10.67
C SER A 143 -2.63 5.83 10.94
N SER A 144 -2.08 6.54 9.97
CA SER A 144 -1.04 7.54 10.21
C SER A 144 -1.62 8.53 11.22
N GLN A 145 -1.46 8.26 12.51
CA GLN A 145 -1.78 9.21 13.55
C GLN A 145 -0.83 10.36 13.30
N SER A 146 -1.39 11.56 13.12
CA SER A 146 -0.63 12.76 13.42
C SER A 146 0.02 12.56 14.79
N GLU A 147 1.29 12.95 14.93
CA GLU A 147 1.94 12.97 16.23
C GLU A 147 0.98 13.59 17.25
N ILE A 148 0.79 12.91 18.38
CA ILE A 148 -0.06 13.41 19.46
C ILE A 148 0.64 14.66 19.99
N THR A 149 0.18 15.82 19.56
CA THR A 149 0.76 17.13 19.92
C THR A 149 0.32 17.60 21.31
N GLY A 150 -0.68 16.94 21.91
CA GLY A 150 -1.02 17.14 23.31
C GLY A 150 -2.17 16.27 23.80
N LEU A 151 -2.25 16.09 25.11
CA LEU A 151 -3.25 15.31 25.82
C LEU A 151 -3.77 16.14 27.01
N SER A 152 -5.08 16.18 27.22
CA SER A 152 -5.67 16.81 28.42
C SER A 152 -6.35 15.76 29.29
N ILE A 153 -5.91 15.65 30.54
CA ILE A 153 -6.51 14.78 31.57
C ILE A 153 -6.89 15.67 32.76
N ASP A 154 -8.15 15.61 33.17
CA ASP A 154 -8.71 16.35 34.32
C ASP A 154 -8.41 17.87 34.30
N GLY A 155 -8.44 18.47 33.11
CA GLY A 155 -8.16 19.91 32.91
C GLY A 155 -6.68 20.27 32.80
N THR A 156 -5.78 19.30 32.97
CA THR A 156 -4.32 19.50 32.85
C THR A 156 -3.87 19.08 31.46
N SER A 157 -3.23 19.99 30.73
CA SER A 157 -2.75 19.74 29.36
C SER A 157 -1.27 19.40 29.33
N TYR A 158 -0.92 18.30 28.67
CA TYR A 158 0.43 17.79 28.49
C TYR A 158 0.80 17.86 27.00
N SER A 159 1.95 18.45 26.68
CA SER A 159 2.46 18.56 25.31
C SER A 159 3.72 17.74 25.07
N GLU A 160 4.49 17.44 26.12
CA GLU A 160 5.73 16.68 26.03
C GLU A 160 5.46 15.16 25.98
N PRO A 161 6.10 14.40 25.07
CA PRO A 161 5.84 12.96 24.89
C PRO A 161 6.01 12.13 26.17
N ILE A 162 7.02 12.45 26.99
CA ILE A 162 7.28 11.76 28.26
C ILE A 162 6.15 12.02 29.27
N GLN A 163 5.70 13.28 29.38
CA GLN A 163 4.63 13.64 30.30
C GLN A 163 3.30 13.03 29.87
N ILE A 164 3.03 12.97 28.56
CA ILE A 164 1.87 12.27 28.01
C ILE A 164 1.90 10.79 28.38
N ALA A 165 3.05 10.13 28.27
CA ALA A 165 3.21 8.71 28.60
C ALA A 165 3.01 8.46 30.12
N GLU A 166 3.62 9.28 30.97
CA GLU A 166 3.46 9.19 32.43
C GLU A 166 2.02 9.45 32.87
N ALA A 167 1.37 10.49 32.31
CA ALA A 167 -0.01 10.83 32.62
C ALA A 167 -0.99 9.71 32.20
N LEU A 168 -0.77 9.10 31.02
CA LEU A 168 -1.56 7.94 30.58
C LEU A 168 -1.34 6.73 31.49
N ASN A 169 -0.09 6.42 31.83
CA ASN A 169 0.23 5.31 32.74
C ASN A 169 -0.44 5.50 34.09
N HIS A 170 -0.35 6.70 34.66
CA HIS A 170 -0.99 7.03 35.93
C HIS A 170 -2.51 6.88 35.82
N TYR A 171 -3.15 7.50 34.82
CA TYR A 171 -4.60 7.43 34.61
C TYR A 171 -5.11 5.99 34.46
N PHE A 172 -4.45 5.17 33.64
CA PHE A 172 -4.88 3.79 33.46
C PHE A 172 -4.63 2.96 34.73
N SER A 173 -3.50 3.16 35.42
CA SER A 173 -3.23 2.46 36.67
C SER A 173 -4.30 2.73 37.73
N THR A 174 -4.74 3.99 37.87
CA THR A 174 -5.77 4.36 38.87
C THR A 174 -7.13 3.81 38.50
N VAL A 175 -7.54 3.88 37.24
CA VAL A 175 -8.81 3.29 36.77
C VAL A 175 -8.83 1.78 37.00
N PHE A 176 -7.75 1.06 36.65
CA PHE A 176 -7.70 -0.39 36.83
C PHE A 176 -7.67 -0.79 38.32
N LEU A 177 -6.97 -0.04 39.17
CA LEU A 177 -6.96 -0.28 40.61
C LEU A 177 -8.33 0.01 41.25
N GLN A 178 -9.03 1.07 40.83
CA GLN A 178 -10.38 1.38 41.32
C GLN A 178 -11.38 0.28 40.95
N VAL A 179 -11.35 -0.22 39.71
CA VAL A 179 -12.22 -1.32 39.28
C VAL A 179 -11.97 -2.59 40.12
N LEU A 180 -10.71 -2.91 40.42
CA LEU A 180 -10.37 -4.07 41.26
C LEU A 180 -10.83 -3.89 42.72
N ILE A 181 -10.76 -2.68 43.27
CA ILE A 181 -11.24 -2.38 44.62
C ILE A 181 -12.77 -2.49 44.71
N ILE A 182 -13.50 -2.03 43.68
CA ILE A 182 -14.95 -2.13 43.62
C ILE A 182 -15.40 -3.59 43.50
N GLN A 183 -14.73 -4.39 42.67
CA GLN A 183 -15.00 -5.83 42.55
C GLN A 183 -14.74 -6.60 43.86
N LYS A 184 -13.64 -6.28 44.57
CA LYS A 184 -13.36 -6.88 45.89
C LYS A 184 -14.39 -6.49 46.95
N ARG A 185 -14.94 -5.27 46.93
CA ARG A 185 -15.98 -4.84 47.89
C ARG A 185 -17.35 -5.47 47.62
N LEU A 186 -17.64 -5.86 46.38
CA LEU A 186 -18.89 -6.54 46.00
C LEU A 186 -18.88 -8.04 46.34
N TYR A 187 -17.71 -8.67 46.48
CA TYR A 187 -17.57 -10.10 46.81
C TYR A 187 -17.45 -10.40 48.32
N VAL A 188 -17.48 -9.37 49.17
CA VAL A 188 -17.40 -9.49 50.65
C VAL A 188 -18.76 -9.16 51.32
N ARG A 189 -19.86 -9.27 50.57
CA ARG A 189 -21.23 -9.23 51.12
C ARG A 189 -21.95 -10.53 50.81
#